data_AF-A0A8X6R0L3-F1
#
_entry.id   AF-A0A8X6R0L3-F1
#
_cell.length_a   1.000
_cell.length_b   1.000
_cell.length_c   1.000
_cell.angle_alpha   90.00
_cell.angle_beta   90.00
_cell.angle_gamma   90.00
#
_symmetry.space_group_name_H-M   'P 1'
#
loop_
_entity.id
_entity.type
_entity.pdbx_description
1 polymer ?
#
loop_
_entity_poly.entity_id
_entity_poly.type
_entity_poly.pdbx_seq_one_letter_code
_entity_poly.pdbx_strand_id
1 'polypeptide(L)'
;MRSFRDRLNVLLTLFEVFVVISVSGVHSQHALCKEIVQMGAQCDPFDNCRLPRDNDQDIKYNCNCERSCLLFDTCCIDSPYRSPHGSVAPTAEMKCRRTSGSGSPEVYMIDYCKNRNLPRETLCESDPEEKNDPLLMLLVISLKTGKTYKNYFCAICNEDTGANQLHIWDVQLTGRSGTINGNILPDLTYDKTRFSWYVVGEDMDVYIKVQIPDVLKRVVKKCVVNLISNCSSNWTDVSVRQKCAAYMAQVAFNKGWEVYWYRNPHCAKCNFRNIKAVFFAS
;
A
#
# COMPACT_ATOMS: atom_id res chain seq x y z
N MET A 1 28.70 -18.79 -47.30
CA MET A 1 27.24 -18.53 -47.55
C MET A 1 26.28 -19.32 -46.64
N ARG A 2 26.60 -20.51 -46.11
CA ARG A 2 25.70 -21.21 -45.15
C ARG A 2 25.47 -20.46 -43.82
N SER A 3 26.53 -19.81 -43.30
CA SER A 3 26.50 -19.10 -42.00
C SER A 3 25.50 -17.94 -41.87
N PHE A 4 25.10 -17.29 -42.98
CA PHE A 4 24.16 -16.17 -42.94
C PHE A 4 22.70 -16.64 -42.88
N ARG A 5 22.38 -17.74 -43.57
CA ARG A 5 21.03 -18.33 -43.63
C ARG A 5 20.62 -18.91 -42.28
N ASP A 6 21.57 -19.51 -41.57
CA ASP A 6 21.32 -20.07 -40.23
C ASP A 6 21.06 -18.97 -39.19
N ARG A 7 21.76 -17.83 -39.26
CA ARG A 7 21.50 -16.67 -38.39
C ARG A 7 20.15 -16.00 -38.65
N LEU A 8 19.71 -15.96 -39.90
CA LEU A 8 18.41 -15.39 -40.28
C LEU A 8 17.23 -16.26 -39.80
N ASN A 9 17.37 -17.59 -39.89
CA ASN A 9 16.35 -18.52 -39.40
C ASN A 9 16.18 -18.46 -37.88
N VAL A 10 17.28 -18.28 -37.12
CA VAL A 10 17.23 -18.09 -35.67
C VAL A 10 16.55 -16.77 -35.29
N LEU A 11 16.82 -15.69 -36.02
CA LEU A 11 16.16 -14.40 -35.81
C LEU A 11 14.65 -14.46 -36.09
N LEU A 12 14.24 -15.13 -37.17
CA LEU A 12 12.83 -15.32 -37.52
C LEU A 12 12.08 -16.15 -36.47
N THR A 13 12.66 -17.25 -36.00
CA THR A 13 12.05 -18.07 -34.93
C THR A 13 11.96 -17.32 -33.60
N LEU A 14 12.97 -16.54 -33.23
CA LEU A 14 12.90 -15.68 -32.05
C LEU A 14 11.81 -14.61 -32.20
N PHE A 15 11.67 -14.01 -33.38
CA PHE A 15 10.64 -12.99 -33.64
C PHE A 15 9.22 -13.57 -33.55
N GLU A 16 8.97 -14.75 -34.12
CA GLU A 16 7.67 -15.42 -34.02
C GLU A 16 7.33 -15.81 -32.58
N VAL A 17 8.30 -16.31 -31.81
CA VAL A 17 8.11 -16.61 -30.38
C VAL A 17 7.75 -15.35 -29.58
N PHE A 18 8.43 -14.23 -29.85
CA PHE A 18 8.12 -12.95 -29.20
C PHE A 18 6.70 -12.45 -29.52
N VAL A 19 6.28 -12.55 -30.79
CA VAL A 19 4.93 -12.14 -31.22
C VAL A 19 3.86 -12.99 -30.53
N VAL A 20 4.00 -14.32 -30.49
CA VAL A 20 3.02 -15.21 -29.83
C VAL A 20 2.89 -14.94 -28.33
N ILE A 21 4.00 -14.67 -27.64
CA ILE A 21 3.98 -14.35 -26.20
C ILE A 21 3.22 -13.03 -25.94
N SER A 22 3.47 -12.00 -26.76
CA SER A 22 2.80 -10.70 -26.61
C SER A 22 1.29 -10.74 -26.90
N VAL A 23 0.84 -11.53 -27.88
CA VAL A 23 -0.60 -11.64 -28.22
C VAL A 23 -1.39 -12.39 -27.14
N SER A 24 -0.78 -13.42 -26.54
CA SER A 24 -1.39 -14.23 -25.49
C SER A 24 -1.65 -13.42 -24.20
N GLY A 25 -0.75 -12.49 -23.86
CA GLY A 25 -0.89 -11.61 -22.71
C GLY A 25 -2.10 -10.66 -22.81
N VAL A 26 -2.25 -9.99 -23.96
CA VAL A 26 -3.33 -9.01 -24.20
C VAL A 26 -4.72 -9.67 -24.25
N HIS A 27 -4.81 -10.86 -24.84
CA HIS A 27 -6.09 -11.60 -24.91
C HIS A 27 -6.60 -12.02 -23.53
N SER A 28 -5.69 -12.39 -22.61
CA SER A 28 -6.06 -12.82 -21.25
C SER A 28 -6.65 -11.69 -20.39
N GLN A 29 -6.18 -10.46 -20.56
CA GLN A 29 -6.57 -9.31 -19.74
C GLN A 29 -7.98 -8.83 -20.08
N HIS A 30 -8.33 -8.81 -21.38
CA HIS A 30 -9.66 -8.42 -21.83
C HIS A 30 -10.74 -9.42 -21.38
N ALA A 31 -10.40 -10.71 -21.34
CA ALA A 31 -11.28 -11.75 -20.83
C ALA A 31 -11.59 -11.58 -19.33
N LEU A 32 -10.58 -11.26 -18.52
CA LEU A 32 -10.75 -11.07 -17.08
C LEU A 32 -11.58 -9.81 -16.74
N CYS A 33 -11.39 -8.73 -17.50
CA CYS A 33 -12.22 -7.53 -17.35
C CYS A 33 -13.68 -7.80 -17.71
N LYS A 34 -13.92 -8.55 -18.79
CA LYS A 34 -15.26 -8.99 -19.18
C LYS A 34 -15.92 -9.84 -18.09
N GLU A 35 -15.17 -10.73 -17.45
CA GLU A 35 -15.67 -11.53 -16.31
C GLU A 35 -16.04 -10.66 -15.11
N ILE A 36 -15.23 -9.65 -14.77
CA ILE A 36 -15.54 -8.68 -13.70
C ILE A 36 -16.86 -7.96 -13.96
N VAL A 37 -17.07 -7.49 -15.19
CA VAL A 37 -18.32 -6.85 -15.61
C VAL A 37 -19.50 -7.82 -15.51
N GLN A 38 -19.32 -9.08 -15.92
CA GLN A 38 -20.35 -10.11 -15.78
C GLN A 38 -20.70 -10.42 -14.31
N MET A 39 -19.76 -10.24 -13.38
CA MET A 39 -20.01 -10.34 -11.95
C MET A 39 -20.75 -9.12 -11.36
N GLY A 40 -20.92 -8.05 -12.15
CA GLY A 40 -21.57 -6.81 -11.72
C GLY A 40 -20.63 -5.78 -11.11
N ALA A 41 -19.31 -5.93 -11.30
CA ALA A 41 -18.32 -4.94 -10.89
C ALA A 41 -17.84 -4.09 -12.09
N GLN A 42 -17.30 -2.90 -11.82
CA GLN A 42 -16.61 -2.09 -12.80
C GLN A 42 -15.16 -2.54 -12.93
N CYS A 43 -14.56 -2.29 -14.09
CA CYS A 43 -13.17 -2.60 -14.41
C CYS A 43 -12.45 -1.38 -15.04
N ASP A 44 -13.20 -0.29 -15.26
CA ASP A 44 -12.77 0.92 -15.97
C ASP A 44 -13.48 2.11 -15.30
N PRO A 45 -12.82 3.28 -15.14
CA PRO A 45 -11.43 3.62 -15.49
C PRO A 45 -10.37 3.31 -14.42
N PHE A 46 -10.78 2.90 -13.22
CA PHE A 46 -9.90 2.97 -12.06
C PHE A 46 -9.02 1.73 -11.83
N ASP A 47 -9.32 0.62 -12.51
CA ASP A 47 -8.69 -0.69 -12.28
C ASP A 47 -7.72 -1.12 -13.40
N ASN A 48 -7.43 -0.24 -14.36
CA ASN A 48 -6.59 -0.57 -15.54
C ASN A 48 -5.62 0.54 -15.97
N CYS A 49 -4.55 0.16 -16.67
CA CYS A 49 -3.41 1.00 -17.08
C CYS A 49 -3.54 1.57 -18.51
N ARG A 50 -4.72 1.47 -19.14
CA ARG A 50 -4.90 1.87 -20.54
C ARG A 50 -5.03 3.38 -20.71
N LEU A 51 -5.61 4.05 -19.72
CA LEU A 51 -5.83 5.48 -19.77
C LEU A 51 -4.62 6.23 -19.19
N PRO A 52 -4.24 7.38 -19.77
CA PRO A 52 -3.25 8.26 -19.16
C PRO A 52 -3.70 8.64 -17.75
N ARG A 53 -2.85 8.35 -16.77
CA ARG A 53 -3.09 8.69 -15.36
C ARG A 53 -2.19 9.84 -14.98
N ASP A 54 -2.76 10.79 -14.24
CA ASP A 54 -2.06 11.92 -13.66
C ASP A 54 -1.17 11.52 -12.47
N ASN A 55 -1.62 10.57 -11.64
CA ASN A 55 -0.86 10.02 -10.52
C ASN A 55 -1.47 8.70 -9.98
N ASP A 56 -0.74 7.58 -10.06
CA ASP A 56 -1.16 6.26 -9.53
C ASP A 56 -1.32 6.20 -7.99
N GLN A 57 -0.92 7.25 -7.27
CA GLN A 57 -1.07 7.35 -5.82
C GLN A 57 -2.35 8.06 -5.36
N ASP A 58 -3.15 8.54 -6.31
CA ASP A 58 -4.43 9.17 -6.00
C ASP A 58 -5.47 8.11 -5.57
N ILE A 59 -6.27 8.45 -4.56
CA ILE A 59 -7.25 7.52 -3.94
C ILE A 59 -8.30 7.09 -4.96
N LYS A 60 -8.51 7.88 -6.01
CA LYS A 60 -9.40 7.53 -7.12
C LYS A 60 -8.98 6.25 -7.86
N TYR A 61 -7.72 5.83 -7.80
CA TYR A 61 -7.27 4.60 -8.46
C TYR A 61 -7.13 3.47 -7.43
N ASN A 62 -7.74 2.34 -7.75
CA ASN A 62 -7.69 1.17 -6.88
C ASN A 62 -6.38 0.39 -6.98
N CYS A 63 -5.52 0.70 -7.95
CA CYS A 63 -4.34 -0.09 -8.30
C CYS A 63 -3.23 0.77 -8.92
N ASN A 64 -2.00 0.26 -8.96
CA ASN A 64 -0.81 0.91 -9.51
C ASN A 64 -0.38 0.27 -10.85
N CYS A 65 0.06 1.11 -11.79
CA CYS A 65 0.58 0.73 -13.11
C CYS A 65 2.11 0.84 -13.19
N GLU A 66 2.73 1.60 -12.29
CA GLU A 66 4.19 1.67 -12.16
C GLU A 66 4.82 0.34 -11.71
N ARG A 67 6.11 0.16 -12.03
CA ARG A 67 6.89 -1.02 -11.60
C ARG A 67 6.88 -1.25 -10.09
N SER A 68 6.71 -0.19 -9.29
CA SER A 68 6.60 -0.30 -7.84
C SER A 68 5.39 -1.13 -7.39
N CYS A 69 4.38 -1.32 -8.24
CA CYS A 69 3.21 -2.14 -7.89
C CYS A 69 3.58 -3.58 -7.50
N LEU A 70 4.69 -4.11 -8.03
CA LEU A 70 5.24 -5.41 -7.65
C LEU A 70 5.69 -5.44 -6.19
N LEU A 71 6.26 -4.34 -5.69
CA LEU A 71 6.78 -4.24 -4.33
C LEU A 71 5.63 -4.18 -3.32
N PHE A 72 4.57 -3.44 -3.65
CA PHE A 72 3.42 -3.21 -2.76
C PHE A 72 2.27 -4.21 -2.99
N ASP A 73 2.40 -5.10 -3.97
CA ASP A 73 1.35 -6.02 -4.40
C ASP A 73 0.02 -5.32 -4.75
N THR A 74 0.14 -4.20 -5.48
CA THR A 74 -0.96 -3.29 -5.86
C THR A 74 -1.17 -3.23 -7.37
N CYS A 75 -0.60 -4.13 -8.16
CA CYS A 75 -0.66 -4.07 -9.62
C CYS A 75 -2.09 -4.17 -10.17
N CYS A 76 -2.43 -3.28 -11.11
CA CYS A 76 -3.67 -3.34 -11.88
C CYS A 76 -3.79 -4.61 -12.70
N ILE A 77 -5.01 -4.91 -13.13
CA ILE A 77 -5.37 -6.13 -13.90
C ILE A 77 -4.56 -6.32 -15.19
N ASP A 78 -4.21 -5.21 -15.84
CA ASP A 78 -3.52 -5.14 -17.12
C ASP A 78 -2.12 -4.54 -17.01
N SER A 79 -1.63 -4.32 -15.78
CA SER A 79 -0.27 -3.85 -15.56
C SER A 79 0.72 -4.85 -16.18
N PRO A 80 1.71 -4.38 -16.97
CA PRO A 80 2.74 -5.25 -17.54
C PRO A 80 3.66 -5.84 -16.46
N TYR A 81 3.63 -5.27 -15.26
CA TYR A 81 4.40 -5.74 -14.10
C TYR A 81 3.62 -6.74 -13.25
N ARG A 82 2.35 -7.05 -13.56
CA ARG A 82 1.56 -8.01 -12.79
C ARG A 82 2.11 -9.43 -12.94
N SER A 83 2.27 -10.14 -11.81
CA SER A 83 2.55 -11.58 -11.82
C SER A 83 1.27 -12.38 -12.10
N PRO A 84 1.23 -13.23 -13.15
CA PRO A 84 0.04 -14.03 -13.48
C PRO A 84 -0.40 -14.99 -12.37
N HIS A 85 0.54 -15.46 -11.55
CA HIS A 85 0.32 -16.47 -10.51
C HIS A 85 0.13 -15.87 -9.11
N GLY A 86 -0.20 -14.58 -9.04
CA GLY A 86 -0.09 -13.81 -7.81
C GLY A 86 1.33 -13.34 -7.60
N SER A 87 1.48 -12.20 -6.93
CA SER A 87 2.78 -11.65 -6.60
C SER A 87 3.56 -12.67 -5.77
N VAL A 88 4.86 -12.79 -6.04
CA VAL A 88 5.79 -13.19 -4.97
C VAL A 88 5.40 -12.33 -3.80
N ALA A 89 4.95 -12.95 -2.68
CA ALA A 89 4.32 -12.25 -1.56
C ALA A 89 4.97 -10.88 -1.36
N PRO A 90 4.19 -9.79 -1.19
CA PRO A 90 4.76 -8.45 -0.97
C PRO A 90 5.90 -8.65 0.01
N THR A 91 7.12 -8.22 -0.37
CA THR A 91 8.33 -8.51 0.42
C THR A 91 7.91 -8.33 1.87
N ALA A 92 7.92 -9.41 2.68
CA ALA A 92 7.19 -9.51 3.95
C ALA A 92 7.50 -8.36 4.95
N GLU A 93 8.49 -7.57 4.56
CA GLU A 93 8.96 -6.26 4.98
C GLU A 93 7.90 -5.15 5.08
N MET A 94 6.93 -5.03 4.16
CA MET A 94 6.01 -3.86 4.14
C MET A 94 4.58 -4.20 4.56
N LYS A 95 4.05 -3.44 5.53
CA LYS A 95 2.68 -3.59 6.02
C LYS A 95 1.88 -2.32 5.80
N CYS A 96 0.61 -2.49 5.45
CA CYS A 96 -0.34 -1.39 5.45
C CYS A 96 -0.73 -1.05 6.89
N ARG A 97 -0.49 0.18 7.33
CA ARG A 97 -0.79 0.65 8.69
C ARG A 97 -1.47 2.00 8.64
N ARG A 98 -2.34 2.23 9.63
CA ARG A 98 -2.90 3.54 9.92
C ARG A 98 -1.87 4.34 10.71
N THR A 99 -1.64 5.58 10.29
CA THR A 99 -0.77 6.51 11.03
C THR A 99 -1.50 7.06 12.27
N SER A 100 -0.76 7.57 13.25
CA SER A 100 -1.34 8.08 14.50
C SER A 100 -2.26 9.28 14.27
N GLY A 101 -3.41 9.30 14.95
CA GLY A 101 -4.39 10.39 14.93
C GLY A 101 -5.69 10.09 14.15
N SER A 102 -6.71 10.93 14.37
CA SER A 102 -7.98 10.83 13.67
C SER A 102 -7.88 11.39 12.24
N GLY A 103 -8.45 10.66 11.28
CA GLY A 103 -8.37 10.99 9.85
C GLY A 103 -6.96 10.87 9.26
N SER A 104 -6.08 10.16 9.96
CA SER A 104 -4.69 9.97 9.55
C SER A 104 -4.58 8.96 8.39
N PRO A 105 -3.69 9.20 7.43
CA PRO A 105 -3.60 8.38 6.23
C PRO A 105 -3.19 6.93 6.55
N GLU A 106 -3.66 6.01 5.72
CA GLU A 106 -3.25 4.61 5.72
C GLU A 106 -2.19 4.41 4.64
N VAL A 107 -1.01 3.94 5.03
CA VAL A 107 0.15 3.85 4.13
C VAL A 107 0.93 2.56 4.33
N TYR A 108 1.59 2.11 3.27
CA TYR A 108 2.56 1.03 3.37
C TYR A 108 3.81 1.54 4.08
N MET A 109 4.22 0.83 5.14
CA MET A 109 5.42 1.14 5.89
C MET A 109 6.12 -0.12 6.40
N ILE A 110 7.42 0.00 6.67
CA ILE A 110 8.21 -0.98 7.40
C ILE A 110 8.12 -0.64 8.88
N ASP A 111 7.54 -1.55 9.67
CA ASP A 111 7.24 -1.38 11.09
C ASP A 111 8.02 -2.31 12.01
N TYR A 112 9.08 -2.94 11.49
CA TYR A 112 9.89 -3.89 12.22
C TYR A 112 11.36 -3.84 11.78
N CYS A 113 12.25 -4.45 12.58
CA CYS A 113 13.67 -4.56 12.28
C CYS A 113 14.04 -5.96 11.78
N LYS A 114 14.83 -6.03 10.70
CA LYS A 114 15.34 -7.31 10.18
C LYS A 114 16.27 -8.00 11.17
N ASN A 115 17.14 -7.24 11.82
CA ASN A 115 17.97 -7.70 12.93
C ASN A 115 17.29 -7.29 14.24
N ARG A 116 17.28 -8.17 15.25
CA ARG A 116 16.59 -7.99 16.55
C ARG A 116 17.55 -8.06 17.75
N ASN A 117 18.85 -7.85 17.52
CA ASN A 117 19.90 -7.95 18.54
C ASN A 117 20.55 -6.62 19.01
N LEU A 118 20.14 -5.45 18.51
CA LEU A 118 20.60 -4.10 18.86
C LEU A 118 19.55 -3.29 19.68
N PRO A 119 19.97 -2.50 20.69
CA PRO A 119 19.07 -1.68 21.50
C PRO A 119 18.14 -0.75 20.70
N ARG A 120 18.58 -0.25 19.54
CA ARG A 120 17.78 0.64 18.65
C ARG A 120 16.59 -0.07 18.01
N GLU A 121 16.61 -1.39 17.92
CA GLU A 121 15.51 -2.15 17.33
C GLU A 121 14.31 -2.22 18.27
N THR A 122 14.57 -2.17 19.59
CA THR A 122 13.50 -2.08 20.57
C THR A 122 12.65 -0.84 20.35
N LEU A 123 13.24 0.29 19.92
CA LEU A 123 12.52 1.54 19.66
C LEU A 123 11.72 1.53 18.35
N CYS A 124 12.17 0.82 17.31
CA CYS A 124 11.39 0.69 16.07
C CYS A 124 10.02 0.05 16.35
N GLU A 125 10.04 -1.09 17.04
CA GLU A 125 8.84 -1.89 17.31
C GLU A 125 8.07 -1.40 18.55
N SER A 126 8.65 -0.50 19.35
CA SER A 126 8.01 0.05 20.57
C SER A 126 6.72 0.81 20.30
N ASP A 127 5.85 0.80 21.30
CA ASP A 127 4.67 1.62 21.35
C ASP A 127 5.00 3.03 21.92
N PRO A 128 4.63 4.12 21.23
CA PRO A 128 4.92 5.50 21.65
C PRO A 128 4.30 5.86 23.00
N GLU A 129 3.11 5.35 23.30
CA GLU A 129 2.34 5.66 24.50
C GLU A 129 2.88 4.86 25.70
N GLU A 130 3.25 3.60 25.49
CA GLU A 130 3.90 2.79 26.51
C GLU A 130 5.26 3.35 26.92
N LYS A 131 6.03 3.84 25.93
CA LYS A 131 7.36 4.44 26.13
C LYS A 131 7.33 5.90 26.56
N ASN A 132 6.17 6.54 26.49
CA ASN A 132 6.04 7.97 26.72
C ASN A 132 7.01 8.78 25.84
N ASP A 133 7.14 8.40 24.56
CA ASP A 133 8.03 9.02 23.59
C ASP A 133 7.28 9.34 22.28
N PRO A 134 6.91 10.62 22.05
CA PRO A 134 6.16 11.01 20.85
C PRO A 134 6.99 10.89 19.57
N LEU A 135 8.34 10.83 19.66
CA LEU A 135 9.21 10.69 18.50
C LEU A 135 9.02 9.33 17.81
N LEU A 136 8.53 8.32 18.55
CA LEU A 136 8.20 7.00 18.00
C LEU A 136 6.98 7.00 17.06
N MET A 137 6.22 8.10 17.02
CA MET A 137 5.11 8.31 16.06
C MET A 137 5.52 9.05 14.79
N LEU A 138 6.76 9.56 14.74
CA LEU A 138 7.22 10.36 13.61
C LEU A 138 7.68 9.46 12.47
N LEU A 139 6.81 9.30 11.48
CA LEU A 139 7.13 8.56 10.27
C LEU A 139 8.29 9.22 9.52
N VAL A 140 9.03 8.37 8.80
CA VAL A 140 10.13 8.78 7.92
C VAL A 140 10.02 8.07 6.60
N ILE A 141 10.41 8.76 5.53
CA ILE A 141 10.57 8.14 4.21
C ILE A 141 12.03 8.27 3.76
N SER A 142 12.59 7.20 3.21
CA SER A 142 13.86 7.26 2.48
C SER A 142 13.58 7.69 1.05
N LEU A 143 14.01 8.89 0.69
CA LEU A 143 13.90 9.44 -0.66
C LEU A 143 14.74 8.65 -1.68
N LYS A 144 15.74 7.89 -1.20
CA LYS A 144 16.57 7.01 -2.04
C LYS A 144 15.80 5.75 -2.46
N THR A 145 15.09 5.13 -1.53
CA THR A 145 14.45 3.82 -1.75
C THR A 145 12.94 3.93 -1.97
N GLY A 146 12.34 5.08 -1.66
CA GLY A 146 10.90 5.30 -1.64
C GLY A 146 10.19 4.56 -0.49
N LYS A 147 10.94 4.02 0.49
CA LYS A 147 10.39 3.24 1.59
C LYS A 147 9.99 4.14 2.75
N THR A 148 8.74 3.98 3.21
CA THR A 148 8.27 4.59 4.46
C THR A 148 8.56 3.66 5.63
N TYR A 149 8.98 4.23 6.75
CA TYR A 149 9.29 3.55 7.99
C TYR A 149 8.41 4.12 9.11
N LYS A 150 7.97 3.25 10.03
CA LYS A 150 7.13 3.64 11.18
C LYS A 150 7.74 4.79 11.98
N ASN A 151 9.06 4.74 12.19
CA ASN A 151 9.83 5.82 12.79
C ASN A 151 11.30 5.79 12.36
N TYR A 152 12.07 6.78 12.79
CA TYR A 152 13.50 6.94 12.47
C TYR A 152 14.33 5.71 12.87
N PHE A 153 14.00 5.07 13.99
CA PHE A 153 14.70 3.87 14.46
C PHE A 153 14.48 2.69 13.51
N CYS A 154 13.30 2.56 12.91
CA CYS A 154 13.04 1.54 11.89
C CYS A 154 13.89 1.74 10.63
N ALA A 155 14.10 2.98 10.19
CA ALA A 155 15.00 3.26 9.06
C ALA A 155 16.45 2.86 9.41
N ILE A 156 16.89 3.16 10.64
CA ILE A 156 18.22 2.80 11.13
C ILE A 156 18.45 1.30 11.16
N CYS A 157 17.58 0.55 11.83
CA CYS A 157 17.80 -0.89 12.00
C CYS A 157 17.64 -1.68 10.69
N ASN A 158 17.03 -1.08 9.67
CA ASN A 158 16.95 -1.63 8.31
C ASN A 158 18.06 -1.09 7.38
N GLU A 159 19.09 -0.43 7.94
CA GLU A 159 20.28 0.04 7.23
C GLU A 159 19.98 1.00 6.05
N ASP A 160 18.87 1.76 6.14
CA ASP A 160 18.46 2.75 5.14
C ASP A 160 18.73 4.18 5.63
N THR A 161 19.99 4.47 6.00
CA THR A 161 20.39 5.67 6.77
C THR A 161 21.30 6.64 6.03
N GLY A 162 21.06 6.88 4.74
CA GLY A 162 21.66 8.06 4.10
C GLY A 162 21.15 9.32 4.79
N ALA A 163 21.95 9.96 5.66
CA ALA A 163 21.51 11.04 6.55
C ALA A 163 20.83 12.23 5.83
N ASN A 164 21.16 12.45 4.55
CA ASN A 164 20.55 13.50 3.71
C ASN A 164 19.35 13.00 2.88
N GLN A 165 18.88 11.78 3.13
CA GLN A 165 17.87 11.10 2.30
C GLN A 165 16.63 10.67 3.10
N LEU A 166 16.66 10.79 4.42
CA LEU A 166 15.48 10.55 5.26
C LEU A 166 14.71 11.86 5.45
N HIS A 167 13.42 11.83 5.10
CA HIS A 167 12.51 12.95 5.33
C HIS A 167 11.49 12.55 6.40
N ILE A 168 11.51 13.26 7.54
CA ILE A 168 10.54 13.08 8.62
C ILE A 168 9.23 13.73 8.19
N TRP A 169 8.11 13.07 8.46
CA TRP A 169 6.78 13.61 8.10
C TRP A 169 6.38 14.76 9.00
N ASP A 170 5.61 15.68 8.45
CA ASP A 170 5.07 16.83 9.17
C ASP A 170 4.08 16.36 10.24
N VAL A 171 4.20 16.96 11.42
CA VAL A 171 3.29 16.71 12.53
C VAL A 171 2.55 17.98 12.89
N GLN A 172 1.24 17.85 12.97
CA GLN A 172 0.35 18.87 13.47
C GLN A 172 -0.10 18.50 14.87
N LEU A 173 0.13 19.41 15.81
CA LEU A 173 -0.43 19.31 17.16
C LEU A 173 -1.74 20.07 17.20
N THR A 174 -2.79 19.42 17.69
CA THR A 174 -4.10 20.05 17.86
C THR A 174 -4.58 19.89 19.29
N GLY A 175 -4.84 21.00 19.97
CA GLY A 175 -5.50 21.02 21.28
C GLY A 175 -6.95 21.47 21.17
N ARG A 176 -7.63 21.66 22.31
CA ARG A 176 -9.02 22.17 22.34
C ARG A 176 -9.19 23.53 21.66
N SER A 177 -8.18 24.39 21.76
CA SER A 177 -8.21 25.75 21.23
C SER A 177 -7.75 25.86 19.77
N GLY A 178 -7.49 24.74 19.10
CA GLY A 178 -7.06 24.70 17.70
C GLY A 178 -5.67 24.11 17.50
N THR A 179 -5.04 24.44 16.37
CA THR A 179 -3.69 23.98 16.04
C THR A 179 -2.66 24.71 16.89
N ILE A 180 -1.78 23.96 17.55
CA ILE A 180 -0.64 24.49 18.30
C ILE A 180 0.49 24.66 17.29
N ASN A 181 0.74 25.91 16.90
CA ASN A 181 1.80 26.25 15.96
C ASN A 181 3.12 26.42 16.72
N GLY A 182 4.10 25.58 16.41
CA GLY A 182 5.47 25.70 16.93
C GLY A 182 6.46 25.06 15.96
N ASN A 183 7.64 25.66 15.81
CA ASN A 183 8.71 25.11 14.96
C ASN A 183 9.45 23.93 15.63
N ILE A 184 9.17 23.69 16.91
CA ILE A 184 9.81 22.67 17.74
C ILE A 184 8.68 21.90 18.43
N LEU A 185 8.77 20.57 18.43
CA LEU A 185 7.83 19.74 19.19
C LEU A 185 8.00 20.09 20.68
N PRO A 186 6.95 20.54 21.38
CA PRO A 186 7.02 20.80 22.81
C PRO A 186 7.32 19.52 23.58
N ASP A 187 7.71 19.63 24.84
CA ASP A 187 7.80 18.47 25.72
C ASP A 187 6.39 17.91 25.95
N LEU A 188 6.16 16.71 25.41
CA LEU A 188 4.89 16.01 25.49
C LEU A 188 5.01 14.83 26.44
N THR A 189 3.98 14.64 27.26
CA THR A 189 3.84 13.46 28.12
C THR A 189 2.50 12.79 27.85
N TYR A 190 2.51 11.47 27.76
CA TYR A 190 1.33 10.63 27.63
C TYR A 190 0.76 10.30 29.00
N ASP A 191 -0.51 10.63 29.20
CA ASP A 191 -1.28 10.27 30.38
C ASP A 191 -2.07 8.99 30.11
N LYS A 192 -1.63 7.87 30.70
CA LYS A 192 -2.29 6.57 30.58
C LYS A 192 -3.70 6.54 31.18
N THR A 193 -4.04 7.48 32.06
CA THR A 193 -5.38 7.60 32.66
C THR A 193 -6.35 8.28 31.71
N ARG A 194 -5.88 9.33 31.02
CA ARG A 194 -6.69 10.10 30.06
C ARG A 194 -6.63 9.52 28.64
N PHE A 195 -5.67 8.65 28.35
CA PHE A 195 -5.35 8.17 27.01
C PHE A 195 -5.07 9.34 26.04
N SER A 196 -4.35 10.35 26.53
CA SER A 196 -4.04 11.58 25.79
C SER A 196 -2.60 12.02 26.03
N TRP A 197 -2.03 12.71 25.03
CA TRP A 197 -0.80 13.48 25.22
C TRP A 197 -1.16 14.84 25.82
N TYR A 198 -0.27 15.43 26.62
CA TYR A 198 -0.38 16.81 27.10
C TYR A 198 0.98 17.49 27.08
N VAL A 199 0.99 18.82 27.01
CA VAL A 199 2.20 19.64 27.04
C VAL A 199 2.67 19.80 28.48
N VAL A 200 3.93 19.52 28.78
CA VAL A 200 4.47 19.68 30.13
C VAL A 200 4.37 21.14 30.56
N GLY A 201 3.72 21.40 31.70
CA GLY A 201 3.48 22.74 32.21
C GLY A 201 2.15 23.38 31.76
N GLU A 202 1.41 22.73 30.87
CA GLU A 202 0.07 23.14 30.46
C GLU A 202 -0.93 22.00 30.72
N ASP A 203 -2.08 22.29 31.33
CA ASP A 203 -3.15 21.29 31.47
C ASP A 203 -4.02 21.25 30.21
N MET A 204 -3.37 20.98 29.07
CA MET A 204 -4.01 20.92 27.76
C MET A 204 -3.73 19.58 27.09
N ASP A 205 -4.79 18.80 26.87
CA ASP A 205 -4.73 17.61 26.03
C ASP A 205 -4.40 18.02 24.58
N VAL A 206 -3.51 17.27 23.97
CA VAL A 206 -3.10 17.43 22.58
C VAL A 206 -3.26 16.14 21.81
N TYR A 207 -3.69 16.29 20.57
CA TYR A 207 -3.74 15.22 19.59
C TYR A 207 -2.63 15.44 18.58
N ILE A 208 -1.87 14.38 18.34
CA ILE A 208 -0.74 14.39 17.43
C ILE A 208 -1.24 13.79 16.11
N LYS A 209 -1.33 14.63 15.08
CA LYS A 209 -1.76 14.23 13.76
C LYS A 209 -0.57 14.25 12.81
N VAL A 210 -0.22 13.08 12.29
CA VAL A 210 0.81 12.97 11.24
C VAL A 210 0.16 13.25 9.88
N GLN A 211 0.74 14.17 9.12
CA GLN A 211 0.29 14.49 7.76
C GLN A 211 1.34 14.09 6.74
N ILE A 212 0.90 13.74 5.52
CA ILE A 212 1.82 13.53 4.40
C ILE A 212 2.23 14.92 3.89
N PRO A 213 3.51 15.32 3.98
CA PRO A 213 3.98 16.57 3.42
C PRO A 213 3.66 16.67 1.92
N ASP A 214 3.36 17.85 1.42
CA ASP A 214 2.99 18.05 0.00
C ASP A 214 4.05 17.52 -0.96
N VAL A 215 5.33 17.70 -0.61
CA VAL A 215 6.48 17.19 -1.38
C VAL A 215 6.54 15.67 -1.44
N LEU A 216 5.92 14.98 -0.48
CA LEU A 216 5.92 13.52 -0.36
C LEU A 216 4.65 12.86 -0.91
N LYS A 217 3.58 13.62 -1.21
CA LYS A 217 2.31 13.07 -1.72
C LYS A 217 2.44 12.23 -2.99
N ARG A 218 3.52 12.40 -3.75
CA ARG A 218 3.81 11.64 -4.98
C ARG A 218 4.67 10.40 -4.76
N VAL A 219 5.28 10.26 -3.59
CA VAL A 219 6.20 9.16 -3.27
C VAL A 219 5.56 8.21 -2.26
N VAL A 220 4.78 8.73 -1.31
CA VAL A 220 4.12 7.96 -0.25
C VAL A 220 2.99 7.08 -0.77
N LYS A 221 3.22 5.77 -0.76
CA LYS A 221 2.23 4.79 -1.19
C LYS A 221 1.14 4.58 -0.12
N LYS A 222 -0.05 5.08 -0.41
CA LYS A 222 -1.28 4.83 0.37
C LYS A 222 -1.76 3.39 0.24
N CYS A 223 -2.53 2.94 1.22
CA CYS A 223 -3.10 1.59 1.25
C CYS A 223 -4.43 1.59 2.03
N VAL A 224 -5.08 0.42 2.08
CA VAL A 224 -6.30 0.20 2.88
C VAL A 224 -6.00 -0.88 3.93
N VAL A 225 -6.14 -0.53 5.21
CA VAL A 225 -5.93 -1.49 6.31
C VAL A 225 -7.05 -2.53 6.33
N ASN A 226 -6.75 -3.72 6.83
CA ASN A 226 -7.70 -4.84 6.89
C ASN A 226 -8.29 -5.26 5.53
N LEU A 227 -7.57 -4.97 4.44
CA LEU A 227 -7.94 -5.41 3.10
C LEU A 227 -8.00 -6.94 3.02
N ILE A 228 -9.17 -7.49 2.67
CA ILE A 228 -9.37 -8.93 2.51
C ILE A 228 -8.78 -9.34 1.15
N SER A 229 -7.59 -9.91 1.19
CA SER A 229 -6.82 -10.35 0.02
C SER A 229 -6.77 -11.88 -0.16
N ASN A 230 -7.36 -12.64 0.77
CA ASN A 230 -7.40 -14.10 0.73
C ASN A 230 -8.85 -14.59 0.69
N CYS A 231 -9.05 -15.76 0.10
CA CYS A 231 -10.35 -16.42 0.09
C CYS A 231 -10.68 -17.08 1.43
N SER A 232 -11.98 -17.29 1.67
CA SER A 232 -12.43 -18.14 2.77
C SER A 232 -11.81 -19.53 2.66
N SER A 233 -11.48 -20.13 3.81
CA SER A 233 -10.98 -21.51 3.91
C SER A 233 -11.95 -22.52 3.29
N ASN A 234 -13.26 -22.23 3.31
CA ASN A 234 -14.31 -23.10 2.82
C ASN A 234 -14.56 -22.94 1.31
N TRP A 235 -13.90 -21.98 0.65
CA TRP A 235 -14.04 -21.80 -0.79
C TRP A 235 -13.28 -22.89 -1.55
N THR A 236 -13.90 -23.51 -2.55
CA THR A 236 -13.32 -24.66 -3.26
C THR A 236 -12.85 -24.36 -4.67
N ASP A 237 -13.38 -23.31 -5.32
CA ASP A 237 -12.98 -22.94 -6.67
C ASP A 237 -11.58 -22.29 -6.67
N VAL A 238 -10.59 -23.10 -7.06
CA VAL A 238 -9.17 -22.73 -7.15
C VAL A 238 -8.93 -21.61 -8.16
N SER A 239 -9.69 -21.57 -9.26
CA SER A 239 -9.55 -20.53 -10.29
C SER A 239 -9.90 -19.16 -9.73
N VAL A 240 -11.02 -19.06 -8.99
CA VAL A 240 -11.38 -17.81 -8.31
C VAL A 240 -10.34 -17.44 -7.25
N ARG A 241 -9.80 -18.43 -6.52
CA ARG A 241 -8.74 -18.19 -5.52
C ARG A 241 -7.47 -17.62 -6.15
N GLN A 242 -7.04 -18.16 -7.30
CA GLN A 242 -5.90 -17.63 -8.04
C GLN A 242 -6.15 -16.20 -8.52
N LYS A 243 -7.34 -15.92 -9.05
CA LYS A 243 -7.72 -14.55 -9.49
C LYS A 243 -7.80 -13.57 -8.32
N CYS A 244 -8.25 -14.00 -7.14
CA CYS A 244 -8.23 -13.18 -5.93
C CYS A 244 -6.80 -12.71 -5.59
N ALA A 245 -5.79 -13.57 -5.72
CA ALA A 245 -4.39 -13.18 -5.47
C ALA A 245 -3.74 -12.40 -6.63
N ALA A 246 -4.31 -12.42 -7.83
CA ALA A 246 -3.60 -12.04 -9.05
C ALA A 246 -3.48 -10.52 -9.29
N TYR A 247 -4.41 -9.70 -8.79
CA TYR A 247 -4.47 -8.27 -9.13
C TYR A 247 -5.14 -7.45 -8.03
N MET A 248 -4.98 -6.12 -8.09
CA MET A 248 -5.69 -5.16 -7.25
C MET A 248 -6.80 -4.47 -8.06
N ALA A 249 -8.01 -4.42 -7.50
CA ALA A 249 -9.18 -3.72 -8.03
C ALA A 249 -10.21 -3.57 -6.89
N GLN A 250 -9.85 -2.78 -5.88
CA GLN A 250 -10.53 -2.74 -4.59
C GLN A 250 -12.05 -2.56 -4.71
N VAL A 251 -12.79 -3.32 -3.91
CA VAL A 251 -14.25 -3.17 -3.79
C VAL A 251 -14.66 -3.14 -2.32
N ALA A 252 -15.64 -2.31 -2.01
CA ALA A 252 -16.15 -2.12 -0.66
C ALA A 252 -17.58 -2.66 -0.51
N PHE A 253 -17.87 -3.23 0.66
CA PHE A 253 -19.20 -3.67 1.06
C PHE A 253 -19.55 -3.11 2.44
N ASN A 254 -20.73 -2.53 2.56
CA ASN A 254 -21.26 -2.07 3.84
C ASN A 254 -22.01 -3.21 4.54
N LYS A 255 -21.78 -3.35 5.84
CA LYS A 255 -22.56 -4.20 6.72
C LYS A 255 -22.91 -3.40 7.97
N GLY A 256 -24.05 -2.72 7.94
CA GLY A 256 -24.40 -1.73 8.97
C GLY A 256 -23.46 -0.53 8.88
N TRP A 257 -22.75 -0.25 9.97
CA TRP A 257 -21.79 0.87 10.07
C TRP A 257 -20.36 0.49 9.66
N GLU A 258 -20.10 -0.78 9.39
CA GLU A 258 -18.78 -1.27 9.03
C GLU A 258 -18.61 -1.38 7.51
N VAL A 259 -17.44 -0.96 7.02
CA VAL A 259 -17.02 -1.10 5.62
C VAL A 259 -15.97 -2.20 5.52
N TYR A 260 -16.26 -3.20 4.68
CA TYR A 260 -15.35 -4.31 4.41
C TYR A 260 -14.72 -4.13 3.03
N TRP A 261 -13.39 -4.01 3.01
CA TRP A 261 -12.64 -3.85 1.78
C TRP A 261 -12.09 -5.18 1.30
N TYR A 262 -12.26 -5.46 0.02
CA TYR A 262 -11.72 -6.64 -0.64
C TYR A 262 -10.74 -6.20 -1.72
N ARG A 263 -9.64 -6.93 -1.84
CA ARG A 263 -8.58 -6.66 -2.83
C ARG A 263 -9.12 -6.55 -4.26
N ASN A 264 -10.07 -7.41 -4.61
CA ASN A 264 -10.75 -7.39 -5.90
C ASN A 264 -12.11 -8.13 -5.86
N PRO A 265 -12.93 -8.03 -6.92
CA PRO A 265 -14.20 -8.75 -7.01
C PRO A 265 -14.09 -10.26 -6.81
N HIS A 266 -13.00 -10.91 -7.24
CA HIS A 266 -12.81 -12.34 -7.02
C HIS A 266 -12.60 -12.66 -5.54
N CYS A 267 -11.88 -11.81 -4.79
CA CYS A 267 -11.77 -11.94 -3.34
C CYS A 267 -13.11 -11.75 -2.64
N ALA A 268 -13.95 -10.81 -3.10
CA ALA A 268 -15.31 -10.66 -2.59
C ALA A 268 -16.15 -11.93 -2.86
N LYS A 269 -16.11 -12.46 -4.10
CA LYS A 269 -16.80 -13.69 -4.50
C LYS A 269 -16.42 -14.86 -3.60
N CYS A 270 -15.12 -15.11 -3.43
CA CYS A 270 -14.65 -16.25 -2.65
C CYS A 270 -14.75 -16.06 -1.12
N ASN A 271 -15.29 -14.93 -0.68
CA ASN A 271 -15.73 -14.67 0.68
C ASN A 271 -17.26 -14.52 0.76
N PHE A 272 -17.97 -15.14 -0.18
CA PHE A 272 -19.44 -15.24 -0.22
C PHE A 272 -20.15 -13.87 -0.24
N ARG A 273 -19.55 -12.86 -0.87
CA ARG A 273 -20.18 -11.57 -1.12
C ARG A 273 -20.85 -11.52 -2.48
N ASN A 274 -22.02 -10.86 -2.54
CA ASN A 274 -22.73 -10.61 -3.77
C ASN A 274 -22.23 -9.31 -4.42
N ILE A 275 -21.40 -9.43 -5.46
CA ILE A 275 -20.72 -8.32 -6.14
C ILE A 275 -21.70 -7.30 -6.76
N LYS A 276 -22.95 -7.66 -7.03
CA LYS A 276 -23.95 -6.72 -7.54
C LYS A 276 -24.36 -5.63 -6.53
N ALA A 277 -23.96 -5.76 -5.26
CA ALA A 277 -24.21 -4.80 -4.19
C ALA A 277 -22.98 -3.95 -3.83
N VAL A 278 -22.00 -3.85 -4.74
CA VAL A 278 -20.75 -3.10 -4.51
C VAL A 278 -21.00 -1.59 -4.55
N PHE A 279 -20.35 -0.88 -3.62
CA PHE A 279 -20.11 0.55 -3.72
C PHE A 279 -18.70 0.77 -4.27
N PHE A 280 -18.57 1.57 -5.31
CA PHE A 280 -17.27 2.05 -5.75
C PHE A 280 -16.90 3.23 -4.87
N ALA A 281 -15.76 3.14 -4.19
CA ALA A 281 -15.18 4.29 -3.52
C ALA A 281 -14.67 5.25 -4.61
N SER A 282 -15.24 6.44 -4.64
CA SER A 282 -14.77 7.58 -5.43
C SER A 282 -13.73 8.38 -4.66
#